data_AF-A0A7S0BZF6-F1
#
_entry.id   AF-A0A7S0BZF6-F1
#
_cell.length_a   1.000
_cell.length_b   1.000
_cell.length_c   1.000
_cell.angle_alpha   90.00
_cell.angle_beta   90.00
_cell.angle_gamma   90.00
#
_symmetry.space_group_name_H-M   'P 1'
#
loop_
_entity.id
_entity.type
_entity.pdbx_description
1 polymer ?
#
loop_
_entity_poly.entity_id
_entity_poly.type
_entity_poly.pdbx_seq_one_letter_code
_entity_poly.pdbx_strand_id
1 'polypeptide(L)'
;PALRPSAASYIYFRGAIAWAALSQNVALSVMMSTKDSITPLKIIGLAAVVNIVGDALLCVWPLQLGCTGAAAATAFATLLSSGFMVRALKKKNILPDIKMPTKKQFADLMEFTGPLFAITITRLFGFINMQRTAMKLGVQHLAAYQLSINVVIFFLLFGEPLSQLSQTELPSLIDKGDSSSIKATLKSVLLLGALGSLGVGAIAGMLLYFG
;
A
#
# COMPACT_ATOMS: atom_id res chain seq x y z
N PRO A 1 -20.59 -12.98 12.76
CA PRO A 1 -21.38 -13.71 11.74
C PRO A 1 -22.10 -12.79 10.75
N ALA A 2 -22.79 -11.75 11.24
CA ALA A 2 -23.59 -10.83 10.44
C ALA A 2 -22.81 -10.04 9.36
N LEU A 3 -21.53 -9.73 9.59
CA LEU A 3 -20.70 -8.97 8.65
C LEU A 3 -20.00 -9.82 7.58
N ARG A 4 -20.07 -11.15 7.67
CA ARG A 4 -19.37 -12.06 6.74
C ARG A 4 -19.81 -11.88 5.28
N PRO A 5 -21.12 -11.75 4.95
CA PRO A 5 -21.55 -11.57 3.57
C PRO A 5 -21.05 -10.25 2.95
N SER A 6 -21.15 -9.13 3.68
CA SER A 6 -20.66 -7.83 3.22
C SER A 6 -19.14 -7.82 3.04
N ALA A 7 -18.39 -8.44 3.97
CA ALA A 7 -16.95 -8.59 3.85
C ALA A 7 -16.56 -9.47 2.64
N ALA A 8 -17.28 -10.57 2.41
CA ALA A 8 -17.04 -11.44 1.26
C ALA A 8 -17.28 -10.70 -0.06
N SER A 9 -18.40 -9.99 -0.19
CA SER A 9 -18.70 -9.16 -1.38
C SER A 9 -17.58 -8.15 -1.65
N TYR A 10 -17.13 -7.44 -0.62
CA TYR A 10 -16.01 -6.50 -0.73
C TYR A 10 -14.73 -7.18 -1.24
N ILE A 11 -14.38 -8.35 -0.67
CA ILE A 11 -13.20 -9.12 -1.08
C ILE A 11 -13.33 -9.60 -2.53
N TYR A 12 -14.49 -10.07 -2.98
CA TYR A 12 -14.68 -10.53 -4.36
C TYR A 12 -14.49 -9.39 -5.37
N PHE A 13 -15.09 -8.22 -5.12
CA PHE A 13 -14.92 -7.05 -5.99
C PHE A 13 -13.46 -6.59 -6.05
N ARG A 14 -12.79 -6.47 -4.89
CA ARG A 14 -11.39 -6.04 -4.82
C ARG A 14 -10.43 -7.10 -5.38
N GLY A 15 -10.75 -8.38 -5.21
CA GLY A 15 -9.99 -9.50 -5.77
C GLY A 15 -10.08 -9.56 -7.29
N ALA A 16 -11.27 -9.35 -7.87
CA ALA A 16 -11.49 -9.36 -9.31
C ALA A 16 -10.68 -8.29 -10.06
N ILE A 17 -10.37 -7.17 -9.40
CA ILE A 17 -9.58 -6.06 -9.95
C ILE A 17 -8.12 -6.03 -9.46
N ALA A 18 -7.67 -7.05 -8.73
CA ALA A 18 -6.32 -7.10 -8.18
C ALA A 18 -5.24 -7.01 -9.27
N TRP A 19 -5.48 -7.62 -10.44
CA TRP A 19 -4.57 -7.52 -11.58
C TRP A 19 -4.38 -6.07 -12.04
N ALA A 20 -5.46 -5.26 -12.07
CA ALA A 20 -5.41 -3.86 -12.50
C ALA A 20 -4.67 -3.00 -11.49
N ALA A 21 -4.85 -3.27 -10.19
CA ALA A 21 -4.11 -2.63 -9.11
C ALA A 21 -2.60 -2.97 -9.20
N LEU A 22 -2.26 -4.22 -9.51
CA LEU A 22 -0.88 -4.62 -9.73
C LEU A 22 -0.28 -3.91 -10.96
N SER A 23 -1.00 -3.86 -12.08
CA SER A 23 -0.57 -3.11 -13.26
C SER A 23 -0.36 -1.62 -12.97
N GLN A 24 -1.24 -1.02 -12.17
CA GLN A 24 -1.11 0.37 -11.73
C GLN A 24 0.17 0.57 -10.89
N ASN A 25 0.46 -0.31 -9.94
CA ASN A 25 1.67 -0.22 -9.12
C ASN A 25 2.95 -0.40 -9.94
N VAL A 26 2.95 -1.32 -10.90
CA VAL A 26 4.09 -1.49 -11.83
C VAL A 26 4.29 -0.22 -12.67
N ALA A 27 3.21 0.33 -13.22
CA ALA A 27 3.30 1.56 -14.01
C ALA A 27 3.77 2.75 -13.19
N LEU A 28 3.31 2.88 -11.94
CA LEU A 28 3.80 3.86 -10.98
C LEU A 28 5.31 3.73 -10.76
N SER A 29 5.79 2.52 -10.48
CA SER A 29 7.23 2.27 -10.27
C SER A 29 8.08 2.63 -11.50
N VAL A 30 7.58 2.38 -12.72
CA VAL A 30 8.26 2.78 -13.96
C VAL A 30 8.31 4.30 -14.13
N MET A 31 7.23 5.02 -13.79
CA MET A 31 7.23 6.49 -13.83
C MET A 31 8.17 7.08 -12.77
N MET A 32 8.20 6.50 -11.56
CA MET A 32 9.08 6.93 -10.49
C MET A 32 10.56 6.68 -10.83
N SER A 33 10.90 5.53 -11.43
CA SER A 33 12.29 5.24 -11.85
C SER A 33 12.76 6.15 -12.99
N THR A 34 11.85 6.69 -13.80
CA THR A 34 12.13 7.67 -14.85
C THR A 34 12.01 9.13 -14.36
N LYS A 35 11.93 9.33 -13.03
CA LYS A 35 11.85 10.65 -12.37
C LYS A 35 10.61 11.46 -12.74
N ASP A 36 9.53 10.79 -13.15
CA ASP A 36 8.22 11.40 -13.35
C ASP A 36 7.26 11.04 -12.20
N SER A 37 7.23 11.89 -11.18
CA SER A 37 6.29 11.77 -10.06
C SER A 37 4.98 12.53 -10.29
N ILE A 38 4.94 13.48 -11.24
CA ILE A 38 3.80 14.39 -11.42
C ILE A 38 2.68 13.75 -12.24
N THR A 39 3.03 13.03 -13.30
CA THR A 39 2.05 12.29 -14.11
C THR A 39 1.24 11.29 -13.27
N PRO A 40 1.87 10.38 -12.49
CA PRO A 40 1.12 9.45 -11.67
C PRO A 40 0.31 10.14 -10.56
N LEU A 41 0.85 11.23 -9.97
CA LEU A 41 0.13 12.01 -8.97
C LEU A 41 -1.19 12.58 -9.49
N LYS A 42 -1.19 13.16 -10.70
CA LYS A 42 -2.41 13.69 -11.32
C LYS A 42 -3.45 12.59 -11.60
N ILE A 43 -2.99 11.43 -12.10
CA ILE A 43 -3.87 10.30 -12.40
C ILE A 43 -4.49 9.73 -11.13
N ILE A 44 -3.69 9.50 -10.09
CA ILE A 44 -4.16 9.00 -8.80
C ILE A 44 -5.10 10.02 -8.14
N GLY A 45 -4.79 11.32 -8.23
CA GLY A 45 -5.65 12.40 -7.73
C GLY A 45 -7.02 12.41 -8.41
N LEU A 46 -7.08 12.28 -9.73
CA LEU A 46 -8.34 12.15 -10.46
C LEU A 46 -9.10 10.89 -10.04
N ALA A 47 -8.42 9.75 -9.93
CA ALA A 47 -9.04 8.51 -9.49
C ALA A 47 -9.59 8.59 -8.06
N ALA A 48 -8.91 9.32 -7.16
CA ALA A 48 -9.39 9.57 -5.80
C ALA A 48 -10.68 10.41 -5.80
N VAL A 49 -10.77 11.45 -6.63
CA VAL A 49 -12.01 12.22 -6.80
C VAL A 49 -13.14 11.33 -7.33
N VAL A 50 -12.86 10.53 -8.35
CA VAL A 50 -13.85 9.58 -8.88
C VAL A 50 -14.27 8.56 -7.83
N ASN A 51 -13.35 8.09 -6.99
CA ASN A 51 -13.66 7.17 -5.90
C ASN A 51 -14.56 7.81 -4.85
N ILE A 52 -14.29 9.03 -4.40
CA ILE A 52 -15.12 9.76 -3.42
C ILE A 52 -16.53 9.98 -3.97
N VAL A 53 -16.64 10.42 -5.23
CA VAL A 53 -17.95 10.62 -5.88
C VAL A 53 -18.67 9.28 -6.03
N GLY A 54 -17.95 8.24 -6.44
CA GLY A 54 -18.49 6.88 -6.54
C GLY A 54 -18.99 6.35 -5.21
N ASP A 55 -18.27 6.56 -4.11
CA ASP A 55 -18.68 6.18 -2.77
C ASP A 55 -19.96 6.92 -2.37
N ALA A 56 -20.06 8.23 -2.62
CA ALA A 56 -21.27 8.98 -2.35
C ALA A 56 -22.49 8.40 -3.12
N LEU A 57 -22.32 8.10 -4.41
CA LEU A 57 -23.40 7.61 -5.27
C LEU A 57 -23.80 6.15 -5.01
N LEU A 58 -22.81 5.27 -4.84
CA LEU A 58 -23.01 3.83 -4.73
C LEU A 58 -23.25 3.38 -3.29
N CYS A 59 -22.58 3.99 -2.31
CA CYS A 59 -22.68 3.62 -0.91
C CYS A 59 -23.85 4.32 -0.21
N VAL A 60 -24.06 5.63 -0.46
CA VAL A 60 -24.98 6.47 0.33
C VAL A 60 -26.29 6.79 -0.40
N TRP A 61 -26.25 7.43 -1.57
CA TRP A 61 -27.46 7.81 -2.32
C TRP A 61 -27.11 8.02 -3.81
N PRO A 62 -27.81 7.39 -4.78
CA PRO A 62 -29.16 6.79 -4.69
C PRO A 62 -29.23 5.26 -4.51
N LEU A 63 -28.11 4.53 -4.66
CA LEU A 63 -28.14 3.07 -4.78
C LEU A 63 -28.04 2.31 -3.45
N GLN A 64 -27.53 2.94 -2.39
CA GLN A 64 -27.49 2.39 -1.01
C GLN A 64 -26.88 0.98 -0.90
N LEU A 65 -25.89 0.65 -1.73
CA LEU A 65 -25.27 -0.68 -1.78
C LEU A 65 -24.27 -0.92 -0.64
N GLY A 66 -24.10 0.05 0.26
CA GLY A 66 -23.21 -0.04 1.42
C GLY A 66 -21.78 -0.48 1.05
N CYS A 67 -21.27 -1.51 1.73
CA CYS A 67 -19.92 -2.03 1.49
C CYS A 67 -19.67 -2.50 0.06
N THR A 68 -20.68 -3.07 -0.62
CA THR A 68 -20.55 -3.50 -2.01
C THR A 68 -20.41 -2.30 -2.94
N GLY A 69 -21.15 -1.23 -2.68
CA GLY A 69 -21.03 0.04 -3.40
C GLY A 69 -19.64 0.66 -3.27
N ALA A 70 -19.10 0.70 -2.05
CA ALA A 70 -17.74 1.19 -1.79
C ALA A 70 -16.67 0.34 -2.50
N ALA A 71 -16.83 -1.00 -2.50
CA ALA A 71 -15.93 -1.89 -3.23
C ALA A 71 -15.96 -1.63 -4.74
N ALA A 72 -17.16 -1.44 -5.30
CA ALA A 72 -17.37 -1.17 -6.73
C ALA A 72 -16.80 0.20 -7.14
N ALA A 73 -17.03 1.25 -6.36
CA ALA A 73 -16.47 2.58 -6.58
C ALA A 73 -14.94 2.54 -6.61
N THR A 74 -14.33 1.84 -5.64
CA THR A 74 -12.87 1.70 -5.57
C THR A 74 -12.33 0.86 -6.72
N ALA A 75 -13.02 -0.22 -7.09
CA ALA A 75 -12.68 -1.06 -8.24
C ALA A 75 -12.67 -0.25 -9.54
N PHE A 76 -13.72 0.55 -9.76
CA PHE A 76 -13.84 1.41 -10.93
C PHE A 76 -12.74 2.48 -10.99
N ALA A 77 -12.47 3.17 -9.87
CA ALA A 77 -11.39 4.14 -9.79
C ALA A 77 -10.01 3.52 -10.05
N THR A 78 -9.77 2.30 -9.57
CA THR A 78 -8.53 1.56 -9.82
C THR A 78 -8.38 1.20 -11.30
N LEU A 79 -9.45 0.74 -11.95
CA LEU A 79 -9.44 0.44 -13.40
C LEU A 79 -9.15 1.69 -14.23
N LEU A 80 -9.79 2.82 -13.90
CA LEU A 80 -9.53 4.10 -14.57
C LEU A 80 -8.09 4.56 -14.38
N SER A 81 -7.58 4.56 -13.14
CA SER A 81 -6.21 4.94 -12.82
C SER A 81 -5.19 4.08 -13.58
N SER A 82 -5.38 2.76 -13.53
CA SER A 82 -4.53 1.78 -14.22
C SER A 82 -4.51 2.01 -15.74
N GLY A 83 -5.68 2.20 -16.35
CA GLY A 83 -5.80 2.50 -17.78
C GLY A 83 -5.12 3.82 -18.19
N PHE A 84 -5.28 4.87 -17.39
CA PHE A 84 -4.61 6.16 -17.64
C PHE A 84 -3.10 6.08 -17.44
N MET A 85 -2.61 5.31 -16.46
CA MET A 85 -1.18 5.08 -16.28
C MET A 85 -0.57 4.36 -17.49
N VAL A 86 -1.19 3.29 -17.96
CA VAL A 86 -0.73 2.56 -19.17
C VAL A 86 -0.73 3.47 -20.39
N ARG A 87 -1.78 4.29 -20.57
CA ARG A 87 -1.84 5.26 -21.67
C ARG A 87 -0.74 6.31 -21.58
N ALA A 88 -0.43 6.79 -20.38
CA ALA A 88 0.65 7.75 -20.16
C ALA A 88 2.04 7.15 -20.47
N LEU A 89 2.30 5.91 -20.07
CA LEU A 89 3.52 5.19 -20.45
C LEU A 89 3.63 5.02 -21.97
N LYS A 90 2.53 4.65 -22.63
CA LYS A 90 2.48 4.52 -24.10
C LYS A 90 2.78 5.84 -24.80
N LYS A 91 2.19 6.95 -24.34
CA LYS A 91 2.45 8.30 -24.90
C LYS A 91 3.92 8.72 -24.76
N LYS A 92 4.60 8.25 -23.72
CA LYS A 92 6.02 8.50 -23.46
C LYS A 92 6.96 7.49 -24.14
N ASN A 93 6.45 6.50 -24.87
CA ASN A 93 7.24 5.41 -25.47
C ASN A 93 8.10 4.62 -24.47
N ILE A 94 7.65 4.52 -23.22
CA ILE A 94 8.32 3.78 -22.13
C ILE A 94 7.48 2.61 -21.62
N LEU A 95 6.42 2.24 -22.36
CA LEU A 95 5.60 1.08 -22.02
C LEU A 95 6.43 -0.19 -22.27
N PRO A 96 6.63 -1.05 -21.25
CA PRO A 96 7.40 -2.28 -21.44
C PRO A 96 6.67 -3.26 -22.35
N ASP A 97 7.44 -3.99 -23.16
CA ASP A 97 6.93 -5.09 -23.98
C ASP A 97 6.38 -6.22 -23.09
N ILE A 98 5.13 -6.61 -23.32
CA ILE A 98 4.52 -7.74 -22.62
C ILE A 98 5.06 -9.04 -23.23
N LYS A 99 6.00 -9.68 -22.54
CA LYS A 99 6.57 -10.99 -22.92
C LYS A 99 6.55 -11.92 -21.71
N MET A 100 6.32 -13.21 -21.95
CA MET A 100 6.46 -14.19 -20.86
C MET A 100 7.92 -14.25 -20.41
N PRO A 101 8.19 -14.19 -19.09
CA PRO A 101 9.55 -14.25 -18.59
C PRO A 101 10.16 -15.62 -18.85
N THR A 102 11.43 -15.64 -19.21
CA THR A 102 12.22 -16.89 -19.26
C THR A 102 12.46 -17.42 -17.86
N LYS A 103 12.73 -18.73 -17.72
CA LYS A 103 13.06 -19.35 -16.41
C LYS A 103 14.21 -18.64 -15.69
N LYS A 104 15.22 -18.18 -16.45
CA LYS A 104 16.35 -17.43 -15.92
C LYS A 104 15.92 -16.06 -15.37
N GLN A 105 15.19 -15.27 -16.16
CA GLN A 105 14.68 -13.97 -15.69
C GLN A 105 13.77 -14.09 -14.46
N PHE A 106 12.96 -15.15 -14.40
CA PHE A 106 12.14 -15.42 -13.22
C PHE A 106 12.99 -15.79 -11.99
N ALA A 107 14.05 -16.60 -12.17
CA ALA A 107 14.98 -16.93 -11.10
C ALA A 107 15.72 -15.68 -10.59
N ASP A 108 16.25 -14.84 -11.49
CA ASP A 108 16.92 -13.58 -11.16
C ASP A 108 15.98 -12.64 -10.39
N LEU A 109 14.70 -12.56 -10.80
CA LEU A 109 13.69 -11.80 -10.08
C LEU A 109 13.44 -12.37 -8.67
N MET A 110 13.34 -13.69 -8.55
CA MET A 110 13.07 -14.38 -7.28
C MET A 110 14.24 -14.30 -6.30
N GLU A 111 15.49 -14.20 -6.80
CA GLU A 111 16.66 -13.99 -5.95
C GLU A 111 16.54 -12.69 -5.15
N PHE A 112 16.02 -11.62 -5.77
CA PHE A 112 15.78 -10.34 -5.12
C PHE A 112 14.43 -10.28 -4.38
N THR A 113 13.36 -10.72 -5.02
CA THR A 113 11.98 -10.55 -4.50
C THR A 113 11.55 -11.65 -3.53
N GLY A 114 12.16 -12.84 -3.58
CA GLY A 114 11.85 -13.97 -2.71
C GLY A 114 12.01 -13.66 -1.22
N PRO A 115 13.14 -13.08 -0.78
CA PRO A 115 13.31 -12.64 0.61
C PRO A 115 12.26 -11.60 1.03
N LEU A 116 11.99 -10.61 0.17
CA LEU A 116 10.98 -9.57 0.43
C LEU A 116 9.58 -10.16 0.57
N PHE A 117 9.26 -11.16 -0.25
CA PHE A 117 8.00 -11.89 -0.19
C PHE A 117 7.87 -12.67 1.12
N ALA A 118 8.91 -13.40 1.52
CA ALA A 118 8.94 -14.13 2.79
C ALA A 118 8.76 -13.20 4.00
N ILE A 119 9.45 -12.05 4.01
CA ILE A 119 9.31 -11.03 5.06
C ILE A 119 7.88 -10.50 5.11
N THR A 120 7.29 -10.18 3.95
CA THR A 120 5.94 -9.63 3.87
C THR A 120 4.89 -10.63 4.33
N ILE A 121 4.97 -11.88 3.88
CA ILE A 121 4.07 -12.95 4.32
C ILE A 121 4.18 -13.17 5.83
N THR A 122 5.41 -13.29 6.34
CA THR A 122 5.65 -13.51 7.78
C THR A 122 5.06 -12.37 8.60
N ARG A 123 5.24 -11.13 8.16
CA ARG A 123 4.66 -9.94 8.81
C ARG A 123 3.13 -9.98 8.83
N LEU A 124 2.49 -10.30 7.70
CA LEU A 124 1.02 -10.40 7.60
C LEU A 124 0.48 -11.49 8.52
N PHE A 125 1.11 -12.66 8.53
CA PHE A 125 0.76 -13.73 9.48
C PHE A 125 0.94 -13.28 10.93
N GLY A 126 2.02 -12.56 11.24
CA GLY A 126 2.25 -11.98 12.57
C GLY A 126 1.09 -11.10 13.01
N PHE A 127 0.68 -10.12 12.18
CA PHE A 127 -0.44 -9.23 12.50
C PHE A 127 -1.76 -9.98 12.69
N ILE A 128 -2.07 -10.95 11.83
CA ILE A 128 -3.28 -11.77 11.96
C ILE A 128 -3.27 -12.56 13.28
N ASN A 129 -2.13 -13.14 13.64
CA ASN A 129 -2.00 -13.88 14.91
C ASN A 129 -2.14 -12.96 16.13
N MET A 130 -1.50 -11.79 16.11
CA MET A 130 -1.64 -10.79 17.17
C MET A 130 -3.11 -10.35 17.34
N GLN A 131 -3.80 -10.04 16.24
CA GLN A 131 -5.22 -9.67 16.27
C GLN A 131 -6.10 -10.80 16.82
N ARG A 132 -5.84 -12.05 16.41
CA ARG A 132 -6.56 -13.22 16.93
C ARG A 132 -6.35 -13.42 18.42
N THR A 133 -5.14 -13.23 18.92
CA THR A 133 -4.86 -13.30 20.35
C THR A 133 -5.58 -12.18 21.10
N ALA A 134 -5.52 -10.94 20.61
CA ALA A 134 -6.24 -9.81 21.20
C ALA A 134 -7.76 -10.04 21.27
N MET A 135 -8.37 -10.63 20.22
CA MET A 135 -9.79 -10.99 20.22
C MET A 135 -10.15 -12.01 21.31
N LYS A 136 -9.25 -12.94 21.65
CA LYS A 136 -9.49 -13.97 22.68
C LYS A 136 -9.41 -13.40 24.10
N LEU A 137 -8.64 -12.33 24.30
CA LEU A 137 -8.45 -11.71 25.61
C LEU A 137 -9.64 -10.84 26.03
N GLY A 138 -10.47 -10.41 25.08
CA GLY A 138 -11.69 -9.63 25.35
C GLY A 138 -11.72 -8.31 24.58
N VAL A 139 -12.84 -7.60 24.71
CA VAL A 139 -13.12 -6.39 23.91
C VAL A 139 -12.12 -5.26 24.19
N GLN A 140 -11.71 -5.09 25.46
CA GLN A 140 -10.78 -4.05 25.87
C GLN A 140 -9.38 -4.24 25.26
N HIS A 141 -8.85 -5.47 25.29
CA HIS A 141 -7.56 -5.79 24.68
C HIS A 141 -7.61 -5.70 23.14
N LEU A 142 -8.75 -6.03 22.53
CA LEU A 142 -8.94 -5.84 21.10
C LEU A 142 -8.95 -4.35 20.72
N ALA A 143 -9.62 -3.50 21.50
CA ALA A 143 -9.62 -2.06 21.29
C ALA A 143 -8.21 -1.46 21.44
N ALA A 144 -7.47 -1.90 22.46
CA ALA A 144 -6.07 -1.55 22.67
C ALA A 144 -5.17 -1.92 21.49
N TYR A 145 -5.33 -3.14 20.96
CA TYR A 145 -4.62 -3.59 19.75
C TYR A 145 -4.99 -2.72 18.55
N GLN A 146 -6.27 -2.40 18.36
CA GLN A 146 -6.73 -1.61 17.22
C GLN A 146 -6.17 -0.18 17.23
N LEU A 147 -6.04 0.45 18.40
CA LEU A 147 -5.39 1.75 18.52
C LEU A 147 -3.90 1.66 18.16
N SER A 148 -3.20 0.66 18.72
CA SER A 148 -1.78 0.44 18.46
C SER A 148 -1.49 0.22 16.98
N ILE A 149 -2.26 -0.66 16.30
CA ILE A 149 -2.05 -0.95 14.88
C ILE A 149 -2.39 0.25 13.99
N ASN A 150 -3.39 1.06 14.35
CA ASN A 150 -3.72 2.28 13.60
C ASN A 150 -2.56 3.30 13.65
N VAL A 151 -1.84 3.39 14.77
CA VAL A 151 -0.65 4.24 14.86
C VAL A 151 0.50 3.68 14.03
N VAL A 152 0.73 2.36 14.05
CA VAL A 152 1.70 1.74 13.12
C VAL A 152 1.36 2.11 11.68
N ILE A 153 0.11 1.92 11.26
CA ILE A 153 -0.35 2.20 9.89
C ILE A 153 -0.20 3.68 9.55
N PHE A 154 -0.50 4.58 10.49
CA PHE A 154 -0.32 6.02 10.29
C PHE A 154 1.14 6.39 9.99
N PHE A 155 2.11 5.84 10.72
CA PHE A 155 3.52 6.10 10.42
C PHE A 155 3.99 5.42 9.14
N LEU A 156 3.45 4.23 8.81
CA LEU A 156 3.72 3.56 7.53
C LEU A 156 3.27 4.41 6.33
N LEU A 157 2.23 5.23 6.46
CA LEU A 157 1.79 6.16 5.40
C LEU A 157 2.92 7.10 4.93
N PHE A 158 3.77 7.55 5.86
CA PHE A 158 4.93 8.40 5.56
C PHE A 158 6.18 7.59 5.24
N GLY A 159 6.33 6.42 5.87
CA GLY A 159 7.47 5.53 5.65
C GLY A 159 7.49 4.89 4.27
N GLU A 160 6.33 4.56 3.70
CA GLU A 160 6.24 3.84 2.43
C GLU A 160 6.74 4.70 1.23
N PRO A 161 6.29 5.95 1.03
CA PRO A 161 6.85 6.81 -0.02
C PRO A 161 8.36 7.02 0.14
N LEU A 162 8.83 7.20 1.37
CA LEU A 162 10.25 7.38 1.66
C LEU A 162 11.07 6.11 1.33
N SER A 163 10.54 4.93 1.68
CA SER A 163 11.13 3.64 1.34
C SER A 163 11.17 3.42 -0.17
N GLN A 164 10.11 3.77 -0.89
CA GLN A 164 10.06 3.67 -2.34
C GLN A 164 11.05 4.62 -3.01
N LEU A 165 11.10 5.88 -2.59
CA LEU A 165 12.10 6.85 -3.06
C LEU A 165 13.53 6.38 -2.78
N SER A 166 13.76 5.80 -1.60
CA SER A 166 15.05 5.19 -1.26
C SER A 166 15.38 4.08 -2.23
N GLN A 167 14.47 3.15 -2.51
CA GLN A 167 14.73 2.04 -3.42
C GLN A 167 14.96 2.51 -4.87
N THR A 168 14.30 3.58 -5.33
CA THR A 168 14.48 4.10 -6.69
C THR A 168 15.71 4.98 -6.86
N GLU A 169 16.05 5.83 -5.89
CA GLU A 169 17.16 6.79 -6.01
C GLU A 169 18.49 6.27 -5.44
N LEU A 170 18.47 5.39 -4.43
CA LEU A 170 19.67 4.93 -3.73
C LEU A 170 20.73 4.29 -4.66
N PRO A 171 20.39 3.45 -5.66
CA PRO A 171 21.38 2.94 -6.60
C PRO A 171 22.13 4.08 -7.31
N SER A 172 21.40 5.08 -7.79
CA SER A 172 21.99 6.23 -8.49
C SER A 172 22.83 7.14 -7.58
N LEU A 173 22.52 7.20 -6.28
CA LEU A 173 23.29 7.96 -5.29
C LEU A 173 24.60 7.22 -4.92
N ILE A 174 24.54 5.89 -4.82
CA ILE A 174 25.72 5.05 -4.59
C ILE A 174 26.69 5.18 -5.77
N ASP A 175 26.20 5.09 -7.00
CA ASP A 175 27.03 5.22 -8.21
C ASP A 175 27.73 6.59 -8.29
N LYS A 176 27.08 7.65 -7.78
CA LYS A 176 27.63 9.01 -7.71
C LYS A 176 28.54 9.25 -6.51
N GLY A 177 28.64 8.30 -5.57
CA GLY A 177 29.41 8.46 -4.33
C GLY A 177 28.85 9.54 -3.37
N ASP A 178 27.59 9.95 -3.51
CA ASP A 178 26.98 11.01 -2.69
C ASP A 178 26.58 10.49 -1.30
N SER A 179 27.59 10.35 -0.46
CA SER A 179 27.45 9.87 0.92
C SER A 179 26.56 10.77 1.79
N SER A 180 26.41 12.05 1.43
CA SER A 180 25.61 13.00 2.20
C SER A 180 24.11 12.73 2.03
N SER A 181 23.67 12.56 0.78
CA SER A 181 22.29 12.24 0.42
C SER A 181 21.89 10.83 0.89
N ILE A 182 22.80 9.86 0.84
CA ILE A 182 22.58 8.51 1.37
C ILE A 182 22.32 8.56 2.88
N LYS A 183 23.17 9.26 3.65
CA LYS A 183 23.01 9.43 5.10
C LYS A 183 21.72 10.18 5.44
N ALA A 184 21.37 11.23 4.69
CA ALA A 184 20.13 11.97 4.90
C ALA A 184 18.90 11.08 4.70
N THR A 185 18.88 10.26 3.65
CA THR A 185 17.80 9.32 3.34
C THR A 185 17.63 8.28 4.47
N LEU A 186 18.73 7.64 4.89
CA LEU A 186 18.74 6.69 6.00
C LEU A 186 18.28 7.33 7.31
N LYS A 187 18.73 8.55 7.60
CA LYS A 187 18.33 9.30 8.80
C LYS A 187 16.82 9.56 8.83
N SER A 188 16.24 9.95 7.70
CA SER A 188 14.79 10.16 7.57
C SER A 188 13.99 8.88 7.83
N VAL A 189 14.43 7.74 7.28
CA VAL A 189 13.79 6.44 7.50
C VAL A 189 13.88 6.03 8.97
N LEU A 190 15.07 6.17 9.58
CA LEU A 190 15.29 5.85 10.99
C LEU A 190 14.49 6.74 11.93
N LEU A 191 14.41 8.05 11.66
CA LEU A 191 13.65 8.99 12.47
C LEU A 191 12.15 8.66 12.45
N LEU A 192 11.58 8.39 11.27
CA LEU A 192 10.19 7.96 11.16
C LEU A 192 9.94 6.62 11.88
N GLY A 193 10.88 5.67 11.75
CA GLY A 193 10.80 4.40 12.47
C GLY A 193 10.81 4.58 13.99
N ALA A 194 11.68 5.46 14.50
CA ALA A 194 11.78 5.78 15.92
C ALA A 194 10.52 6.49 16.44
N LEU A 195 9.99 7.46 15.70
CA LEU A 195 8.75 8.14 16.07
C LEU A 195 7.56 7.16 16.10
N GLY A 196 7.49 6.27 15.11
CA GLY A 196 6.46 5.24 15.05
C GLY A 196 6.53 4.27 16.22
N SER A 197 7.71 3.76 16.55
CA SER A 197 7.88 2.82 17.67
C SER A 197 7.61 3.49 19.03
N LEU A 198 8.05 4.73 19.22
CA LEU A 198 7.73 5.51 20.42
C LEU A 198 6.23 5.77 20.55
N GLY A 199 5.54 6.12 19.46
CA GLY A 199 4.09 6.34 19.46
C GLY A 199 3.31 5.09 19.86
N VAL A 200 3.68 3.93 19.32
CA VAL A 200 3.07 2.65 19.68
C VAL A 200 3.36 2.30 21.14
N GLY A 201 4.61 2.48 21.59
CA GLY A 201 5.02 2.23 22.97
C GLY A 201 4.26 3.10 23.98
N ALA A 202 4.09 4.39 23.67
CA ALA A 202 3.33 5.32 24.51
C ALA A 202 1.86 4.91 24.64
N ILE A 203 1.22 4.51 23.53
CA ILE A 203 -0.17 4.05 23.53
C ILE A 203 -0.31 2.76 24.32
N ALA A 204 0.57 1.78 24.10
CA ALA A 204 0.58 0.54 24.86
C ALA A 204 0.77 0.82 26.37
N GLY A 205 1.67 1.73 26.74
CA GLY A 205 1.90 2.13 28.13
C GLY A 205 0.69 2.83 28.76
N MET A 206 0.05 3.76 28.05
CA MET A 206 -1.18 4.41 28.52
C MET A 206 -2.33 3.42 28.71
N LEU A 207 -2.46 2.45 27.79
CA LEU A 207 -3.49 1.41 27.88
C LEU A 207 -3.27 0.44 29.06
N LEU A 208 -2.01 0.22 29.48
CA LEU A 208 -1.71 -0.55 30.69
C LEU A 208 -1.95 0.23 31.98
N TYR A 209 -1.90 1.57 31.93
CA TYR A 209 -2.06 2.42 33.10
C TYR A 209 -3.51 2.86 33.35
N PHE A 210 -4.28 3.09 32.28
CA PHE A 210 -5.66 3.58 32.33
C PHE A 210 -6.71 2.54 31.93
N GLY A 211 -6.29 1.33 31.52
CA GLY A 211 -7.14 0.22 31.12
C GLY A 211 -7.16 -0.89 32.16
#